data_AF-A0A1E5A4V1-F1
#
_entry.id   AF-A0A1E5A4V1-F1
#
_cell.length_a   1.000
_cell.length_b   1.000
_cell.length_c   1.000
_cell.angle_alpha   90.00
_cell.angle_beta   90.00
_cell.angle_gamma   90.00
#
_symmetry.space_group_name_H-M   'P 1'
#
loop_
_entity.id
_entity.type
_entity.pdbx_description
1 polymer ?
#
loop_
_entity_poly.entity_id
_entity_poly.type
_entity_poly.pdbx_seq_one_letter_code
_entity_poly.pdbx_strand_id
1 'polypeptide(L)'
;MEDIRFYKINDEYGDFSNFAPFSIFLEGNSWPTVEHYFQSCKFEDPAIKEKIKSFSSPMKAAKEGRNRKNTLRADWEIVKDNIMLRSLRVKFKQHPNLRKKLLLTDNVKIIEHTKNDSYWGDGGNGNGKNMLGSLLMKVRDELRIINNDPNIVLPPWIAFPEIDQHDMFWRMGLGENYISTWSRYYLSMENKSDYHKTFPEPENWKDFFE
;
A
#
# COMPACT_ATOMS: atom_id res chain seq x y z
N MET A 1 10.50 -18.76 15.32
CA MET A 1 10.97 -17.62 14.49
C MET A 1 10.91 -16.38 15.34
N GLU A 2 11.89 -15.50 15.19
CA GLU A 2 11.94 -14.21 15.89
C GLU A 2 10.97 -13.20 15.27
N ASP A 3 10.50 -12.24 16.07
CA ASP A 3 9.66 -11.14 15.60
C ASP A 3 10.40 -10.29 14.57
N ILE A 4 9.72 -9.88 13.49
CA ILE A 4 10.24 -8.92 12.52
C ILE A 4 10.10 -7.52 13.11
N ARG A 5 11.23 -6.82 13.25
CA ARG A 5 11.30 -5.43 13.72
C ARG A 5 11.87 -4.55 12.63
N PHE A 6 11.19 -3.45 12.33
CA PHE A 6 11.67 -2.46 11.36
C PHE A 6 11.41 -1.04 11.85
N TYR A 7 12.20 -0.08 11.40
CA TYR A 7 11.91 1.33 11.62
C TYR A 7 12.40 2.23 10.49
N LYS A 8 13.62 2.01 10.01
CA LYS A 8 14.21 2.81 8.95
C LYS A 8 13.92 2.18 7.60
N ILE A 9 13.79 3.03 6.59
CA ILE A 9 13.57 2.61 5.20
C ILE A 9 14.72 1.74 4.63
N ASN A 10 15.93 1.82 5.22
CA ASN A 10 17.09 1.05 4.79
C ASN A 10 17.26 -0.27 5.56
N ASP A 11 16.37 -0.58 6.51
CA ASP A 11 16.38 -1.87 7.21
C ASP A 11 15.88 -2.98 6.27
N GLU A 12 16.13 -4.24 6.60
CA GLU A 12 15.70 -5.41 5.81
C GLU A 12 14.20 -5.35 5.48
N TYR A 13 13.36 -4.89 6.41
CA TYR A 13 11.91 -4.73 6.21
C TYR A 13 11.48 -3.25 6.13
N GLY A 14 12.41 -2.36 5.79
CA GLY A 14 12.15 -0.92 5.66
C GLY A 14 11.05 -0.59 4.65
N ASP A 15 10.85 -1.44 3.65
CA ASP A 15 9.76 -1.33 2.67
C ASP A 15 8.37 -1.43 3.30
N PHE A 16 8.23 -1.97 4.52
CA PHE A 16 6.95 -2.00 5.23
C PHE A 16 6.55 -0.65 5.80
N SER A 17 7.52 0.26 6.00
CA SER A 17 7.24 1.63 6.44
C SER A 17 6.34 2.38 5.44
N ASN A 18 5.42 3.19 5.97
CA ASN A 18 4.65 4.17 5.19
C ASN A 18 5.52 5.29 4.57
N PHE A 19 6.78 5.41 5.00
CA PHE A 19 7.78 6.33 4.44
C PHE A 19 8.54 5.73 3.25
N ALA A 20 8.44 4.42 3.01
CA ALA A 20 9.13 3.79 1.90
C ALA A 20 8.64 4.36 0.54
N PRO A 21 9.55 4.60 -0.43
CA PRO A 21 9.27 5.32 -1.68
C PRO A 21 8.54 4.46 -2.72
N PHE A 22 7.39 3.88 -2.32
CA PHE A 22 6.50 3.13 -3.19
C PHE A 22 5.24 3.94 -3.42
N SER A 23 5.07 4.44 -4.64
CA SER A 23 3.90 5.21 -5.02
C SER A 23 2.65 4.36 -5.00
N ILE A 24 1.52 4.96 -4.64
CA ILE A 24 0.22 4.29 -4.66
C ILE A 24 -0.76 5.09 -5.50
N PHE A 25 -1.61 4.40 -6.25
CA PHE A 25 -2.77 5.01 -6.89
C PHE A 25 -4.02 4.75 -6.05
N LEU A 26 -4.64 5.81 -5.55
CA LEU A 26 -5.80 5.72 -4.67
C LEU A 26 -6.68 6.96 -4.81
N GLU A 27 -7.99 6.75 -4.98
CA GLU A 27 -9.00 7.80 -5.12
C GLU A 27 -8.68 8.74 -6.29
N GLY A 28 -8.41 8.15 -7.46
CA GLY A 28 -8.10 8.90 -8.68
C GLY A 28 -6.74 9.63 -8.66
N ASN A 29 -5.91 9.41 -7.64
CA ASN A 29 -4.67 10.16 -7.43
C ASN A 29 -3.46 9.25 -7.24
N SER A 30 -2.34 9.63 -7.86
CA SER A 30 -1.03 9.06 -7.57
C SER A 30 -0.38 9.78 -6.39
N TRP A 31 0.03 9.03 -5.37
CA TRP A 31 0.68 9.52 -4.16
C TRP A 31 2.12 8.99 -4.09
N PRO A 32 3.13 9.83 -3.78
CA PRO A 32 4.52 9.39 -3.74
C PRO A 32 4.78 8.27 -2.72
N THR A 33 4.10 8.31 -1.57
CA THR A 33 4.13 7.27 -0.53
C THR A 33 2.79 7.19 0.20
N VAL A 34 2.59 6.13 0.97
CA VAL A 34 1.48 6.02 1.93
C VAL A 34 1.44 7.21 2.89
N GLU A 35 2.59 7.70 3.36
CA GLU A 35 2.65 8.87 4.24
C GLU A 35 2.06 10.13 3.60
N HIS A 36 2.25 10.36 2.29
CA HIS A 36 1.67 11.52 1.62
C HIS A 36 0.14 11.46 1.61
N TYR A 37 -0.42 10.30 1.27
CA TYR A 37 -1.87 10.06 1.32
C TYR A 37 -2.40 10.21 2.75
N PHE A 38 -1.77 9.53 3.71
CA PHE A 38 -2.23 9.54 5.10
C PHE A 38 -2.24 10.96 5.70
N GLN A 39 -1.21 11.77 5.45
CA GLN A 39 -1.15 13.14 5.94
C GLN A 39 -2.11 14.07 5.18
N SER A 40 -2.38 13.86 3.90
CA SER A 40 -3.34 14.68 3.16
C SER A 40 -4.78 14.43 3.63
N CYS A 41 -5.14 13.19 3.98
CA CYS A 41 -6.47 12.83 4.48
C CYS A 41 -6.84 13.45 5.83
N LYS A 42 -5.88 14.07 6.54
CA LYS A 42 -6.14 14.82 7.77
C LYS A 42 -6.93 16.10 7.54
N PHE A 43 -6.87 16.65 6.33
CA PHE A 43 -7.41 17.97 6.02
C PHE A 43 -8.57 17.83 5.04
N GLU A 44 -9.51 18.76 5.08
CA GLU A 44 -10.56 18.87 4.06
C GLU A 44 -10.13 19.82 2.93
N ASP A 45 -9.33 20.84 3.26
CA ASP A 45 -8.81 21.85 2.35
C ASP A 45 -8.00 21.23 1.18
N PRO A 46 -8.47 21.35 -0.07
CA PRO A 46 -7.77 20.86 -1.25
C PRO A 46 -6.37 21.45 -1.43
N ALA A 47 -6.15 22.71 -1.05
CA ALA A 47 -4.85 23.36 -1.21
C ALA A 47 -3.79 22.72 -0.31
N ILE A 48 -4.18 22.33 0.91
CA ILE A 48 -3.29 21.61 1.84
C ILE A 48 -3.01 20.20 1.33
N LYS A 49 -4.02 19.51 0.80
CA LYS A 49 -3.85 18.17 0.22
C LYS A 49 -2.86 18.18 -0.95
N GLU A 50 -3.03 19.09 -1.89
CA GLU A 50 -2.13 19.23 -3.04
C GLU A 50 -0.72 19.66 -2.61
N LYS A 51 -0.60 20.58 -1.64
CA LYS A 51 0.69 20.94 -1.06
C LYS A 51 1.39 19.71 -0.46
N ILE A 52 0.69 18.89 0.32
CA ILE A 52 1.25 17.67 0.91
C ILE A 52 1.69 16.71 -0.19
N LYS A 53 0.83 16.46 -1.19
CA LYS A 53 1.10 15.59 -2.33
C LYS A 53 2.33 16.00 -3.14
N SER A 54 2.56 17.31 -3.27
CA SER A 54 3.68 17.90 -4.04
C SER A 54 5.05 17.75 -3.39
N PHE A 55 5.13 17.35 -2.11
CA PHE A 55 6.43 17.21 -1.45
C PHE A 55 7.23 16.04 -2.03
N SER A 56 8.53 16.29 -2.24
CA SER A 56 9.46 15.25 -2.68
C SER A 56 9.89 14.28 -1.57
N SER A 57 9.45 14.51 -0.32
CA SER A 57 9.90 13.74 0.84
C SER A 57 8.74 13.45 1.79
N PRO A 58 8.55 12.18 2.21
CA PRO A 58 7.52 11.82 3.19
C PRO A 58 7.72 12.53 4.53
N MET A 59 8.96 12.91 4.87
CA MET A 59 9.24 13.67 6.09
C MET A 59 8.71 15.11 6.02
N LYS A 60 8.69 15.74 4.83
CA LYS A 60 8.04 17.05 4.63
C LYS A 60 6.52 16.93 4.70
N ALA A 61 5.95 15.89 4.09
CA ALA A 61 4.52 15.57 4.22
C ALA A 61 4.11 15.37 5.69
N ALA A 62 4.87 14.59 6.44
CA ALA A 62 4.67 14.36 7.88
C ALA A 62 4.75 15.66 8.70
N LYS A 63 5.72 16.54 8.38
CA LYS A 63 5.87 17.84 9.05
C LYS A 63 4.67 18.75 8.78
N GLU A 64 4.21 18.84 7.53
CA GLU A 64 3.03 19.64 7.17
C GLU A 64 1.76 19.06 7.79
N GLY A 65 1.61 17.73 7.81
CA GLY A 65 0.47 17.06 8.43
C GLY A 65 0.42 17.14 9.95
N ARG A 66 1.48 17.65 10.60
CA ARG A 66 1.55 17.97 12.03
C ARG A 66 1.46 19.48 12.29
N ASN A 67 1.34 20.30 11.25
CA ASN A 67 1.24 21.74 11.37
C ASN A 67 -0.10 22.13 12.02
N ARG A 68 -0.03 22.60 13.27
CA ARG A 68 -1.21 23.01 14.06
C ARG A 68 -1.95 24.23 13.51
N LYS A 69 -1.39 24.93 12.52
CA LYS A 69 -2.07 26.02 11.82
C LYS A 69 -3.18 25.51 10.88
N ASN A 70 -3.13 24.25 10.50
CA ASN A 70 -4.09 23.63 9.60
C ASN A 70 -5.19 22.94 10.42
N THR A 71 -6.45 23.14 10.03
CA THR A 71 -7.60 22.53 10.71
C THR A 71 -7.74 21.06 10.31
N LEU A 72 -7.64 20.16 11.29
CA LEU A 72 -7.91 18.74 11.08
C LEU A 72 -9.41 18.49 10.86
N ARG A 73 -9.73 17.48 10.07
CA ARG A 73 -11.10 16.93 10.00
C ARG A 73 -11.56 16.46 11.38
N ALA A 74 -12.84 16.68 11.69
CA ALA A 74 -13.39 16.49 13.03
C ALA A 74 -13.35 15.02 13.52
N ASP A 75 -13.44 14.06 12.60
CA ASP A 75 -13.48 12.62 12.86
C ASP A 75 -12.11 11.93 12.74
N TRP A 76 -11.00 12.70 12.66
CA TRP A 76 -9.66 12.18 12.39
C TRP A 76 -9.26 10.98 13.26
N GLU A 77 -9.49 11.07 14.56
CA GLU A 77 -9.12 10.01 15.52
C GLU A 77 -9.89 8.70 15.29
N ILE A 78 -11.08 8.78 14.68
CA ILE A 78 -11.94 7.63 14.36
C ILE A 78 -11.50 7.00 13.02
N VAL A 79 -11.13 7.82 12.03
CA VAL A 79 -10.90 7.35 10.66
C VAL A 79 -9.46 6.98 10.34
N LYS A 80 -8.48 7.47 11.11
CA LYS A 80 -7.04 7.31 10.80
C LYS A 80 -6.62 5.85 10.58
N ASP A 81 -7.12 4.91 11.38
CA ASP A 81 -6.77 3.49 11.26
C ASP A 81 -7.30 2.89 9.95
N ASN A 82 -8.52 3.26 9.55
CA ASN A 82 -9.12 2.81 8.30
C ASN A 82 -8.43 3.43 7.07
N ILE A 83 -8.04 4.70 7.15
CA ILE A 83 -7.28 5.39 6.10
C ILE A 83 -5.92 4.69 5.91
N MET A 84 -5.21 4.41 7.01
CA MET A 84 -3.95 3.68 6.97
C MET A 84 -4.14 2.28 6.38
N LEU A 85 -5.10 1.51 6.89
CA LEU A 85 -5.40 0.17 6.39
C LEU A 85 -5.70 0.16 4.88
N ARG A 86 -6.53 1.09 4.41
CA ARG A 86 -6.85 1.22 2.97
C ARG A 86 -5.60 1.49 2.15
N SER A 87 -4.76 2.43 2.58
CA SER A 87 -3.52 2.77 1.87
C SER A 87 -2.51 1.62 1.83
N LEU A 88 -2.41 0.84 2.91
CA LEU A 88 -1.56 -0.36 2.96
C LEU A 88 -2.09 -1.45 2.03
N ARG A 89 -3.41 -1.72 2.03
CA ARG A 89 -4.02 -2.69 1.10
C ARG A 89 -3.65 -2.36 -0.34
N VAL A 90 -3.77 -1.09 -0.71
CA VAL A 90 -3.44 -0.60 -2.06
C VAL A 90 -1.95 -0.77 -2.35
N LYS A 91 -1.07 -0.33 -1.43
CA LYS A 91 0.38 -0.50 -1.55
C LYS A 91 0.77 -1.96 -1.83
N PHE A 92 0.29 -2.91 -1.04
CA PHE A 92 0.67 -4.31 -1.21
C PHE A 92 -0.04 -4.98 -2.40
N LYS A 93 -1.21 -4.50 -2.84
CA LYS A 93 -1.81 -5.01 -4.10
C LYS A 93 -1.07 -4.53 -5.35
N GLN A 94 -0.66 -3.26 -5.36
CA GLN A 94 -0.03 -2.58 -6.51
C GLN A 94 1.47 -2.87 -6.67
N HIS A 95 2.11 -3.43 -5.65
CA HIS A 95 3.54 -3.75 -5.68
C HIS A 95 3.77 -5.25 -5.45
N PRO A 96 3.87 -6.08 -6.52
CA PRO A 96 3.99 -7.54 -6.39
C PRO A 96 5.18 -7.99 -5.53
N ASN A 97 6.33 -7.32 -5.65
CA ASN A 97 7.51 -7.62 -4.83
C ASN A 97 7.28 -7.36 -3.34
N LEU A 98 6.49 -6.32 -3.00
CA LEU A 98 6.15 -6.03 -1.60
C LEU A 98 5.13 -7.04 -1.08
N ARG A 99 4.13 -7.42 -1.88
CA ARG A 99 3.21 -8.50 -1.51
C ARG A 99 3.97 -9.78 -1.21
N LYS A 100 4.87 -10.19 -2.11
CA LYS A 100 5.73 -11.35 -1.93
C LYS A 100 6.44 -11.29 -0.59
N LYS A 101 7.13 -10.18 -0.31
CA LYS A 101 7.86 -9.97 0.94
C LYS A 101 6.96 -10.04 2.18
N LEU A 102 5.75 -9.48 2.11
CA LEU A 102 4.79 -9.53 3.20
C LEU A 102 4.23 -10.94 3.44
N LEU A 103 3.86 -11.68 2.37
CA LEU A 103 3.38 -13.06 2.48
C LEU A 103 4.45 -14.00 3.02
N LEU A 104 5.71 -13.80 2.62
CA LEU A 104 6.85 -14.60 3.09
C LEU A 104 7.18 -14.39 4.58
N THR A 105 6.63 -13.36 5.24
CA THR A 105 6.71 -13.26 6.71
C THR A 105 5.87 -14.31 7.43
N ASP A 106 5.03 -15.06 6.69
CA ASP A 106 4.17 -16.11 7.19
C ASP A 106 3.41 -15.70 8.47
N ASN A 107 3.54 -16.41 9.59
CA ASN A 107 2.84 -16.10 10.83
C ASN A 107 3.70 -15.28 11.81
N VAL A 108 4.84 -14.75 11.34
CA VAL A 108 5.75 -13.96 12.17
C VAL A 108 5.10 -12.63 12.52
N LYS A 109 5.29 -12.18 13.77
CA LYS A 109 4.81 -10.89 14.24
C LYS A 109 5.62 -9.78 13.60
N ILE A 110 4.93 -8.76 13.10
CA ILE A 110 5.53 -7.59 12.48
C ILE A 110 5.42 -6.41 13.45
N ILE A 111 6.55 -5.76 13.74
CA ILE A 111 6.65 -4.68 14.73
C ILE A 111 7.37 -3.47 14.13
N GLU A 112 6.70 -2.32 14.14
CA GLU A 112 7.37 -1.03 13.92
C GLU A 112 8.07 -0.63 15.22
N HIS A 113 9.39 -0.81 15.28
CA HIS A 113 10.17 -0.69 16.51
C HIS A 113 10.77 0.70 16.66
N THR A 114 10.11 1.58 17.41
CA THR A 114 10.54 2.98 17.53
C THR A 114 10.21 3.62 18.87
N LYS A 115 11.17 4.38 19.40
CA LYS A 115 10.97 5.20 20.62
C LYS A 115 10.14 6.46 20.38
N ASN A 116 9.92 6.82 19.12
CA ASN A 116 9.34 8.11 18.74
C ASN A 116 7.83 8.07 18.55
N ASP A 117 7.22 6.88 18.47
CA ASP A 117 5.79 6.69 18.25
C ASP A 117 5.30 5.46 19.01
N SER A 118 4.40 5.68 19.97
CA SER A 118 3.78 4.61 20.77
C SER A 118 2.39 4.21 20.28
N TYR A 119 1.86 4.86 19.24
CA TYR A 119 0.59 4.50 18.63
C TYR A 119 0.82 3.60 17.41
N TRP A 120 1.54 4.10 16.41
CA TRP A 120 1.84 3.32 15.20
C TRP A 120 2.91 2.27 15.46
N GLY A 121 3.93 2.64 16.25
CA GLY A 121 4.99 1.75 16.71
C GLY A 121 4.80 1.21 18.13
N ASP A 122 5.80 0.46 18.58
CA ASP A 122 5.84 -0.21 19.89
C ASP A 122 6.44 0.66 21.02
N GLY A 123 6.75 1.92 20.77
CA GLY A 123 7.37 2.82 21.74
C GLY A 123 8.81 2.47 22.14
N GLY A 124 9.45 1.49 21.47
CA GLY A 124 10.83 1.05 21.66
C GLY A 124 11.07 0.21 22.93
N ASN A 125 10.13 0.19 23.86
CA ASN A 125 10.10 -0.68 25.03
C ASN A 125 9.04 -1.80 24.92
N GLY A 126 8.30 -1.86 23.81
CA GLY A 126 7.25 -2.84 23.57
C GLY A 126 5.87 -2.49 24.16
N ASN A 127 5.73 -1.34 24.83
CA ASN A 127 4.47 -0.91 25.45
C ASN A 127 3.56 -0.08 24.53
N GLY A 128 4.06 0.31 23.35
CA GLY A 128 3.26 0.97 22.32
C GLY A 128 2.26 0.00 21.67
N LYS A 129 1.27 0.56 20.98
CA LYS A 129 0.18 -0.23 20.38
C LYS A 129 0.62 -1.04 19.16
N ASN A 130 1.71 -0.66 18.49
CA ASN A 130 2.15 -1.27 17.24
C ASN A 130 1.00 -1.41 16.22
N MET A 131 0.21 -0.34 16.07
CA MET A 131 -0.95 -0.36 15.16
C MET A 131 -0.51 -0.61 13.71
N LEU A 132 0.64 -0.07 13.28
CA LEU A 132 1.11 -0.28 11.90
C LEU A 132 1.42 -1.76 11.65
N GLY A 133 2.17 -2.39 12.55
CA GLY A 133 2.46 -3.83 12.47
C GLY A 133 1.20 -4.68 12.46
N SER A 134 0.23 -4.33 13.31
CA SER A 134 -1.07 -5.02 13.38
C SER A 134 -1.86 -4.90 12.08
N LEU A 135 -1.89 -3.72 11.46
CA LEU A 135 -2.52 -3.52 10.16
C LEU A 135 -1.79 -4.23 9.02
N LEU A 136 -0.45 -4.28 9.04
CA LEU A 136 0.33 -5.05 8.06
C LEU A 136 0.01 -6.55 8.12
N MET A 137 -0.10 -7.11 9.32
CA MET A 137 -0.51 -8.51 9.50
C MET A 137 -1.95 -8.74 9.03
N LYS A 138 -2.86 -7.81 9.29
CA LYS A 138 -4.23 -7.87 8.73
C LYS A 138 -4.22 -7.85 7.19
N VAL A 139 -3.43 -6.97 6.57
CA VAL A 139 -3.29 -6.92 5.10
C VAL A 139 -2.69 -8.22 4.57
N ARG A 140 -1.70 -8.80 5.27
CA ARG A 140 -1.14 -10.11 4.92
C ARG A 140 -2.22 -11.19 4.88
N ASP A 141 -3.05 -11.27 5.91
CA ASP A 141 -4.11 -12.27 6.00
C ASP A 141 -5.19 -12.07 4.93
N GLU A 142 -5.56 -10.82 4.62
CA GLU A 142 -6.45 -10.52 3.51
C GLU A 142 -5.87 -10.90 2.14
N LEU A 143 -4.56 -10.71 1.95
CA LEU A 143 -3.88 -11.11 0.71
C LEU A 143 -3.84 -12.63 0.55
N ARG A 144 -3.66 -13.38 1.64
CA ARG A 144 -3.73 -14.86 1.62
C ARG A 144 -5.09 -15.39 1.16
N ILE A 145 -6.17 -14.69 1.53
CA ILE A 145 -7.53 -15.02 1.07
C ILE A 145 -7.66 -14.81 -0.44
N ILE A 146 -7.05 -13.76 -0.99
CA ILE A 146 -7.05 -13.50 -2.44
C ILE A 146 -6.24 -14.59 -3.15
N ASN A 147 -4.99 -14.77 -2.74
CA ASN A 147 -4.12 -15.85 -3.21
C ASN A 147 -2.89 -15.99 -2.28
N ASN A 148 -2.56 -17.22 -1.88
CA ASN A 148 -1.44 -17.48 -0.98
C ASN A 148 -0.10 -17.72 -1.69
N ASP A 149 -0.05 -17.78 -3.03
CA ASP A 149 1.20 -17.86 -3.78
C ASP A 149 1.94 -16.51 -3.70
N PRO A 150 3.12 -16.44 -3.06
CA PRO A 150 3.86 -15.21 -2.94
C PRO A 150 4.41 -14.69 -4.27
N ASN A 151 4.48 -15.52 -5.32
CA ASN A 151 5.01 -15.13 -6.64
C ASN A 151 3.94 -14.71 -7.63
N ILE A 152 2.65 -14.94 -7.32
CA ILE A 152 1.57 -14.54 -8.21
C ILE A 152 1.65 -13.03 -8.46
N VAL A 153 1.32 -12.57 -9.67
CA VAL A 153 1.02 -11.16 -9.95
C VAL A 153 -0.48 -11.04 -10.10
N LEU A 154 -1.10 -10.07 -9.42
CA LEU A 154 -2.57 -9.94 -9.45
C LEU A 154 -2.96 -9.30 -10.79
N PRO A 155 -4.15 -9.62 -11.33
CA PRO A 155 -4.59 -8.97 -12.55
C PRO A 155 -4.85 -7.47 -12.29
N PRO A 156 -4.80 -6.64 -13.35
CA PRO A 156 -4.97 -5.19 -13.24
C PRO A 156 -6.22 -4.75 -12.48
N TRP A 157 -7.38 -5.39 -12.70
CA TRP A 157 -8.64 -5.04 -12.02
C TRP A 157 -8.66 -5.31 -10.52
N ILE A 158 -7.78 -6.19 -10.00
CA ILE A 158 -7.65 -6.41 -8.56
C ILE A 158 -6.65 -5.42 -7.94
N ALA A 159 -5.59 -5.08 -8.67
CA ALA A 159 -4.56 -4.14 -8.19
C ALA A 159 -4.99 -2.67 -8.31
N PHE A 160 -5.76 -2.33 -9.34
CA PHE A 160 -6.26 -0.99 -9.67
C PHE A 160 -7.76 -1.06 -10.00
N PRO A 161 -8.63 -1.38 -9.02
CA PRO A 161 -10.06 -1.55 -9.27
C PRO A 161 -10.78 -0.26 -9.69
N GLU A 162 -10.16 0.90 -9.46
CA GLU A 162 -10.71 2.22 -9.80
C GLU A 162 -10.38 2.65 -11.25
N ILE A 163 -9.57 1.87 -11.98
CA ILE A 163 -9.08 2.24 -13.31
C ILE A 163 -9.77 1.41 -14.39
N ASP A 164 -10.28 2.08 -15.42
CA ASP A 164 -10.80 1.44 -16.63
C ASP A 164 -9.67 0.82 -17.47
N GLN A 165 -9.97 -0.29 -18.16
CA GLN A 165 -8.97 -0.98 -18.99
C GLN A 165 -8.39 -0.10 -20.12
N HIS A 166 -9.12 0.93 -20.58
CA HIS A 166 -8.70 1.84 -21.66
C HIS A 166 -8.08 3.15 -21.15
N ASP A 167 -7.96 3.34 -19.83
CA ASP A 167 -7.46 4.58 -19.25
C ASP A 167 -5.99 4.86 -19.64
N MET A 168 -5.64 6.13 -19.81
CA MET A 168 -4.27 6.57 -20.07
C MET A 168 -3.29 6.21 -18.96
N PHE A 169 -3.78 5.94 -17.74
CA PHE A 169 -3.02 5.44 -16.60
C PHE A 169 -2.12 4.24 -16.99
N TRP A 170 -2.61 3.33 -17.84
CA TRP A 170 -1.86 2.16 -18.26
C TRP A 170 -0.70 2.45 -19.21
N ARG A 171 -0.62 3.67 -19.74
CA ARG A 171 0.39 4.08 -20.74
C ARG A 171 1.52 4.91 -20.14
N MET A 172 1.50 5.17 -18.83
CA MET A 172 2.58 5.91 -18.17
C MET A 172 2.76 5.57 -16.69
N GLY A 173 3.99 5.66 -16.23
CA GLY A 173 4.32 5.66 -14.80
C GLY A 173 3.92 4.37 -14.09
N LEU A 174 3.15 4.47 -13.00
CA LEU A 174 2.80 3.32 -12.17
C LEU A 174 1.98 2.26 -12.92
N GLY A 175 1.01 2.68 -13.74
CA GLY A 175 0.15 1.77 -14.50
C GLY A 175 0.92 1.01 -15.58
N GLU A 176 1.74 1.72 -16.36
CA GLU A 176 2.62 1.11 -17.37
C GLU A 176 3.60 0.11 -16.75
N ASN A 177 4.24 0.47 -15.64
CA ASN A 177 5.16 -0.42 -14.94
C ASN A 177 4.45 -1.69 -14.43
N TYR A 178 3.22 -1.53 -13.92
CA TYR A 178 2.43 -2.66 -13.44
C TYR A 178 1.98 -3.55 -14.58
N ILE A 179 1.40 -3.00 -15.66
CA ILE A 179 0.91 -3.78 -16.79
C ILE A 179 2.07 -4.54 -17.46
N SER A 180 3.23 -3.90 -17.64
CA SER A 180 4.43 -4.56 -18.14
C SER A 180 4.87 -5.74 -17.26
N THR A 181 4.81 -5.56 -15.93
CA THR A 181 5.16 -6.62 -14.98
C THR A 181 4.16 -7.77 -15.01
N TRP A 182 2.87 -7.44 -15.06
CA TRP A 182 1.80 -8.42 -15.17
C TRP A 182 1.89 -9.19 -16.49
N SER A 183 2.08 -8.53 -17.63
CA SER A 183 2.22 -9.18 -18.95
C SER A 183 3.40 -10.13 -18.99
N ARG A 184 4.57 -9.73 -18.46
CA ARG A 184 5.76 -10.60 -18.37
C ARG A 184 5.46 -11.84 -17.52
N TYR A 185 4.82 -11.65 -16.37
CA TYR A 185 4.39 -12.76 -15.51
C TYR A 185 3.42 -13.70 -16.25
N TYR A 186 2.35 -13.16 -16.83
CA TYR A 186 1.30 -13.92 -17.52
C TYR A 186 1.84 -14.71 -18.73
N LEU A 187 2.75 -14.12 -19.51
CA LEU A 187 3.39 -14.79 -20.64
C LEU A 187 4.36 -15.90 -20.20
N SER A 188 4.93 -15.81 -18.99
CA SER A 188 5.79 -16.85 -18.44
C SER A 188 5.03 -18.06 -17.87
N MET A 189 3.71 -17.97 -17.73
CA MET A 189 2.89 -19.04 -17.15
C MET A 189 2.71 -20.20 -18.15
N GLU A 190 2.97 -21.42 -17.68
CA GLU A 190 2.69 -22.64 -18.44
C GLU A 190 1.18 -22.92 -18.53
N ASN A 191 0.45 -22.73 -17.43
CA ASN A 191 -0.99 -22.97 -17.34
C ASN A 191 -1.77 -21.70 -16.99
N LYS A 192 -2.41 -21.10 -18.00
CA LYS A 192 -3.24 -19.89 -17.86
C LYS A 192 -4.67 -20.19 -17.40
N SER A 193 -5.15 -21.43 -17.57
CA SER A 193 -6.53 -21.81 -17.22
C SER A 193 -6.79 -21.66 -15.73
N ASP A 194 -5.84 -22.04 -14.88
CA ASP A 194 -6.00 -21.90 -13.43
C ASP A 194 -5.96 -20.45 -12.98
N TYR A 195 -5.19 -19.60 -13.68
CA TYR A 195 -5.18 -18.17 -13.46
C TYR A 195 -6.55 -17.54 -13.80
N HIS A 196 -7.13 -17.90 -14.94
CA HIS A 196 -8.46 -17.42 -15.35
C HIS A 196 -9.57 -17.86 -14.39
N LYS A 197 -9.51 -19.10 -13.90
CA LYS A 197 -10.47 -19.59 -12.88
C LYS A 197 -10.33 -18.85 -11.55
N THR A 198 -9.09 -18.58 -11.14
CA THR A 198 -8.80 -17.87 -9.89
C THR A 198 -9.21 -16.39 -10.00
N PHE A 199 -9.00 -15.79 -11.17
CA PHE A 199 -9.30 -14.40 -11.43
C PHE A 199 -10.10 -14.26 -12.73
N PRO A 200 -11.43 -14.47 -12.67
CA PRO A 200 -12.28 -14.24 -13.82
C PRO A 200 -12.29 -12.76 -14.19
N GLU A 201 -12.41 -12.48 -15.49
CA GLU A 201 -12.58 -11.12 -16.00
C GLU A 201 -13.93 -10.57 -15.54
N PRO A 202 -13.95 -9.38 -14.92
CA PRO A 202 -15.20 -8.64 -14.77
C PRO A 202 -15.64 -8.05 -16.11
N GLU A 203 -16.92 -7.70 -16.23
CA GLU A 203 -17.52 -7.18 -17.48
C GLU A 203 -16.74 -6.00 -18.09
N ASN A 204 -16.22 -5.10 -17.25
CA ASN A 204 -15.46 -3.93 -17.70
C ASN A 204 -14.01 -4.24 -18.12
N TRP A 205 -13.57 -5.50 -18.00
CA TRP A 205 -12.27 -6.01 -18.42
C TRP A 205 -12.43 -7.23 -19.34
N LYS A 206 -13.58 -7.34 -20.01
CA LYS A 206 -13.87 -8.43 -20.93
C LYS A 206 -12.85 -8.48 -22.08
N ASP A 207 -12.48 -9.69 -22.45
CA ASP A 207 -11.57 -10.01 -23.57
C ASP A 207 -10.13 -9.53 -23.30
N PHE A 208 -9.77 -9.27 -22.03
CA PHE A 208 -8.44 -8.78 -21.64
C PHE A 208 -7.35 -9.86 -21.76
N PHE A 209 -7.70 -11.13 -21.58
CA PHE A 209 -6.78 -12.26 -21.71
C PHE A 209 -6.58 -12.74 -23.16
N GLU A 210 -7.40 -12.27 -24.11
CA GLU A 210 -7.37 -12.64 -25.54
C GLU A 210 -6.26 -11.92 -26.31
#